data_AF-A0A1Y6KA83-F1
#
_entry.id   AF-A0A1Y6KA83-F1
#
_cell.length_a   1.000
_cell.length_b   1.000
_cell.length_c   1.000
_cell.angle_alpha   90.00
_cell.angle_beta   90.00
_cell.angle_gamma   90.00
#
_symmetry.space_group_name_H-M   'P 1'
#
loop_
_entity.id
_entity.type
_entity.pdbx_description
1 polymer ?
#
loop_
_entity_poly.entity_id
_entity_poly.type
_entity_poly.pdbx_seq_one_letter_code
_entity_poly.pdbx_strand_id
1 'polypeptide(L)' 'METWRRYYNEERPHGAIGNKPPILLQNHDGATSPPPYQSAKL' A
#
# COMPACT_ATOMS: atom_id res chain seq x y z
N MET A 1 7.93 -9.87 17.25
CA MET A 1 8.33 -10.00 15.84
C MET A 1 7.69 -8.93 14.95
N GLU A 2 6.54 -8.32 15.29
CA GLU A 2 5.98 -7.23 14.46
C GLU A 2 6.73 -5.89 14.50
N THR A 3 7.56 -5.63 15.51
CA THR A 3 8.25 -4.33 15.66
C THR A 3 9.08 -3.94 14.45
N TRP A 4 9.82 -4.89 13.85
CA TRP A 4 10.63 -4.59 12.67
C TRP A 4 9.75 -4.27 11.44
N ARG A 5 8.58 -4.92 11.33
CA ARG A 5 7.66 -4.72 10.22
C ARG A 5 7.01 -3.34 10.31
N ARG A 6 6.59 -2.95 11.51
CA ARG A 6 6.06 -1.59 11.77
C ARG A 6 7.12 -0.54 11.49
N TYR A 7 8.31 -0.70 12.07
CA TYR A 7 9.40 0.25 11.87
C TYR A 7 9.75 0.43 10.39
N TYR A 8 9.88 -0.66 9.62
CA TYR A 8 10.22 -0.56 8.21
C TYR A 8 9.11 0.09 7.37
N ASN A 9 7.85 -0.28 7.60
CA ASN A 9 6.75 0.15 6.73
C ASN A 9 6.15 1.51 7.12
N GLU A 10 6.18 1.85 8.40
CA GLU A 10 5.41 2.97 8.97
C GLU A 10 6.31 4.11 9.46
N GLU A 11 7.55 3.82 9.90
CA GLU A 11 8.37 4.80 10.63
C GLU A 11 9.67 5.16 9.89
N ARG A 12 10.32 4.19 9.23
CA ARG A 12 11.65 4.36 8.66
C ARG A 12 11.58 5.17 7.36
N PRO A 13 12.30 6.30 7.26
CA PRO A 13 12.37 7.05 6.02
C PRO A 13 13.32 6.37 5.01
N HIS A 14 12.92 6.34 3.74
CA HIS A 14 13.69 5.72 2.66
C HIS A 14 14.05 6.75 1.59
N GLY A 15 15.35 6.99 1.39
CA GLY A 15 15.84 8.00 0.43
C GLY A 15 15.39 7.75 -1.01
N ALA A 16 15.28 6.49 -1.42
CA ALA A 16 14.83 6.09 -2.76
C ALA A 16 13.40 6.55 -3.11
N ILE A 17 12.57 6.84 -2.10
CA ILE A 17 11.17 7.28 -2.26
C ILE A 17 10.95 8.69 -1.69
N GLY A 18 11.98 9.54 -1.70
CA GLY A 18 11.88 10.91 -1.24
C GLY A 18 11.87 11.06 0.28
N ASN A 19 12.58 10.17 0.99
CA ASN A 19 12.77 10.20 2.43
C ASN A 19 11.47 10.03 3.24
N LYS A 20 10.57 9.18 2.76
CA LYS A 20 9.27 8.88 3.37
C LYS A 20 9.20 7.40 3.79
N PRO A 21 8.35 7.04 4.77
CA PRO A 21 8.02 5.65 5.02
C PRO A 21 7.17 5.05 3.89
N PRO A 22 7.31 3.73 3.60
CA PRO A 22 6.63 3.08 2.48
C PRO A 22 5.10 3.22 2.50
N ILE A 23 4.47 3.24 3.68
CA ILE A 23 3.01 3.33 3.79
C ILE A 23 2.41 4.60 3.17
N LEU A 24 3.18 5.69 3.07
CA LEU A 24 2.71 6.92 2.42
C LEU A 24 2.55 6.79 0.90
N LEU A 25 3.06 5.71 0.28
CA LEU A 25 2.85 5.42 -1.13
C LEU A 25 1.60 4.55 -1.38
N GLN A 26 0.93 4.05 -0.34
CA GLN A 26 -0.32 3.34 -0.54
C GLN A 26 -1.41 4.33 -0.98
N ASN A 27 -1.81 4.23 -2.25
CA ASN A 27 -3.04 4.84 -2.72
C ASN A 27 -4.20 4.10 -2.04
N HIS A 28 -4.83 4.74 -1.06
CA HIS A 28 -6.04 4.20 -0.41
C HIS A 28 -7.29 4.30 -1.31
N ASP A 29 -7.22 5.10 -2.37
CA ASP A 29 -8.30 5.25 -3.33
C ASP A 29 -8.22 4.12 -4.37
N GLY A 30 -8.96 3.03 -4.10
CA GLY A 30 -9.08 1.90 -5.00
C GLY A 30 -9.15 0.57 -4.27
N ALA A 31 -10.04 -0.31 -4.71
CA ALA A 31 -10.06 -1.69 -4.23
C ALA A 31 -8.75 -2.38 -4.66
N THR A 32 -8.02 -2.97 -3.70
CA THR A 32 -6.85 -3.82 -3.98
C THR A 32 -7.21 -5.07 -4.78
N SER A 33 -8.50 -5.41 -4.82
CA SER A 33 -9.05 -6.46 -5.65
C SER A 33 -9.60 -5.86 -6.95
N PRO A 34 -9.46 -6.55 -8.10
CA PRO A 34 -10.22 -6.20 -9.29
C PRO A 34 -11.71 -6.08 -8.93
N PRO A 35 -12.47 -5.20 -9.61
CA PRO A 35 -13.91 -5.12 -9.42
C PRO A 35 -14.51 -6.51 -9.63
N PRO A 36 -15.56 -6.89 -8.87
CA PRO A 36 -16.22 -8.17 -9.08
C PRO A 36 -16.59 -8.28 -10.56
N TYR A 37 -16.34 -9.45 -11.15
CA TYR A 37 -16.64 -9.73 -12.55
C TYR A 37 -18.11 -9.34 -12.78
N GLN A 38 -18.34 -8.21 -13.45
CA GLN A 38 -19.67 -7.86 -13.91
C GLN A 38 -19.95 -8.88 -15.00
N SER A 39 -20.75 -9.91 -14.69
CA SER A 39 -21.33 -10.79 -15.69
C SER A 39 -21.85 -9.88 -16.79
N ALA A 40 -21.18 -9.90 -17.94
CA ALA A 40 -21.56 -9.08 -19.07
C ALA A 40 -23.04 -9.36 -19.30
N LYS A 41 -23.86 -8.34 -19.09
CA LYS A 41 -25.27 -8.41 -19.42
C LYS A 41 -25.30 -8.57 -20.93
N LEU A 42 -25.51 -9.81 -21.39
CA LEU A 42 -26.20 -10.24 -22.60
C LEU A 42 -26.00 -11.75 -22.80
#